data_AF-A0A7Y5M171-F1
#
_entry.id   AF-A0A7Y5M171-F1
#
_cell.length_a   1.000
_cell.length_b   1.000
_cell.length_c   1.000
_cell.angle_alpha   90.00
_cell.angle_beta   90.00
_cell.angle_gamma   90.00
#
_symmetry.space_group_name_H-M   'P 1'
#
loop_
_entity.id
_entity.type
_entity.pdbx_description
1 polymer ?
#
loop_
_entity_poly.entity_id
_entity_poly.type
_entity_poly.pdbx_seq_one_letter_code
_entity_poly.pdbx_strand_id
1 'polypeptide(L)'
;IGPVPVVLAHAVIVAGADPVELTARANAFEAALGTATRYRADALTSVARECTPPYDEARLLAVLAEQLARVVPPREHHPEHTHHGSA
;
A
#
# COMPACT_ATOMS: atom_id res chain seq x y z
N ILE A 1 2.51 29.09 16.60
CA ILE A 1 2.96 27.78 16.07
C ILE A 1 2.67 27.82 14.57
N GLY A 2 3.70 27.68 13.72
CA GLY A 2 3.55 27.78 12.27
C GLY A 2 2.83 26.57 11.65
N PRO A 3 2.46 26.62 10.36
CA PRO A 3 1.77 25.51 9.70
C PRO A 3 2.64 24.25 9.70
N VAL A 4 2.04 23.11 10.07
CA VAL A 4 2.71 21.80 10.03
C VAL A 4 2.63 21.27 8.61
N PRO A 5 3.76 20.96 7.95
CA PRO A 5 3.73 20.37 6.61
C PRO A 5 3.09 18.99 6.67
N VAL A 6 2.09 18.76 5.81
CA VAL A 6 1.42 17.46 5.66
C VAL A 6 2.00 16.76 4.44
N VAL A 7 2.33 15.48 4.60
CA VAL A 7 2.85 14.62 3.52
C VAL A 7 1.96 13.38 3.40
N LEU A 8 1.64 12.98 2.17
CA LEU A 8 0.99 11.72 1.87
C LEU A 8 2.05 10.68 1.51
N ALA A 9 2.10 9.58 2.27
CA ALA A 9 2.87 8.40 1.94
C ALA A 9 1.92 7.27 1.51
N HIS A 10 2.15 6.69 0.33
CA HIS A 10 1.39 5.55 -0.17
C HIS A 10 2.30 4.35 -0.44
N ALA A 11 1.78 3.15 -0.30
CA ALA A 11 2.46 1.91 -0.65
C ALA A 11 1.46 0.92 -1.24
N VAL A 12 1.94 0.04 -2.12
CA VAL A 12 1.18 -1.09 -2.65
C VAL A 12 1.81 -2.37 -2.11
N ILE A 13 0.98 -3.23 -1.51
CA ILE A 13 1.39 -4.53 -0.98
C ILE A 13 0.77 -5.61 -1.86
N VAL A 14 1.60 -6.48 -2.44
CA VAL A 14 1.11 -7.65 -3.17
C VAL A 14 0.72 -8.71 -2.15
N ALA A 15 -0.59 -8.79 -1.85
CA ALA A 15 -1.10 -9.65 -0.80
C ALA A 15 -1.45 -11.06 -1.33
N GLY A 16 -2.62 -11.21 -1.96
CA GLY A 16 -3.11 -12.49 -2.49
C GLY A 16 -2.85 -12.74 -3.98
N ALA A 17 -2.30 -11.77 -4.71
CA ALA A 17 -2.03 -11.95 -6.14
C ALA A 17 -0.84 -12.89 -6.39
N ASP A 18 -0.89 -13.65 -7.49
CA ASP A 18 0.26 -14.43 -7.97
C ASP A 18 1.31 -13.46 -8.57
N PRO A 19 2.52 -13.36 -7.97
CA PRO A 19 3.57 -12.48 -8.47
C PRO A 19 4.06 -12.87 -9.88
N VAL A 20 3.96 -14.14 -10.28
CA VAL A 20 4.38 -14.59 -11.61
C VAL A 20 3.39 -14.09 -12.66
N GLU A 21 2.09 -14.30 -12.44
CA GLU A 21 1.04 -13.80 -13.33
C GLU A 21 1.07 -12.27 -13.42
N LEU A 22 1.21 -11.58 -12.28
CA LEU A 22 1.30 -10.13 -12.23
C LEU A 22 2.49 -9.58 -13.02
N THR A 23 3.67 -10.20 -12.88
CA THR A 23 4.87 -9.81 -13.65
C THR A 23 4.68 -10.09 -15.14
N ALA A 24 4.10 -11.22 -15.51
CA ALA A 24 3.83 -11.55 -16.92
C ALA A 24 2.90 -10.53 -17.57
N ARG A 25 1.83 -10.12 -16.87
CA ARG A 25 0.88 -9.09 -17.32
C ARG A 25 1.54 -7.72 -17.45
N ALA A 26 2.39 -7.35 -16.48
CA ALA A 26 3.15 -6.10 -16.56
C ALA A 26 4.09 -6.09 -17.77
N ASN A 27 4.82 -7.18 -18.02
CA ASN A 27 5.70 -7.29 -19.18
C ASN A 27 4.94 -7.27 -20.52
N ALA A 28 3.77 -7.89 -20.58
CA ALA A 28 2.91 -7.82 -21.77
C ALA A 28 2.43 -6.40 -22.03
N PHE A 29 2.09 -5.65 -20.98
CA PHE A 29 1.74 -4.23 -21.06
C PHE A 29 2.90 -3.38 -21.58
N GLU A 30 4.11 -3.53 -21.03
CA GLU A 30 5.31 -2.83 -21.49
C GLU A 30 5.62 -3.15 -22.97
N ALA A 31 5.47 -4.41 -23.38
CA ALA A 31 5.64 -4.81 -24.77
C ALA A 31 4.60 -4.16 -25.70
N ALA A 32 3.33 -4.07 -25.29
CA ALA A 32 2.28 -3.42 -26.06
C ALA A 32 2.52 -1.90 -26.22
N LEU A 33 3.15 -1.26 -25.23
CA LEU A 33 3.58 0.13 -25.30
C LEU A 33 4.89 0.33 -26.09
N GLY A 34 5.56 -0.74 -26.51
CA GLY A 34 6.85 -0.68 -27.20
C GLY A 34 8.01 -0.20 -26.30
N THR A 35 7.88 -0.28 -24.98
CA THR A 35 8.95 0.13 -24.06
C THR A 35 10.04 -0.94 -23.98
N ALA A 36 11.24 -0.52 -23.58
CA ALA A 36 12.36 -1.42 -23.32
C ALA A 36 12.31 -2.07 -21.91
N THR A 37 11.33 -1.70 -21.08
CA THR A 37 11.23 -2.16 -19.69
C THR A 37 10.88 -3.64 -19.63
N ARG A 38 11.64 -4.39 -18.81
CA ARG A 38 11.44 -5.82 -18.55
C ARG A 38 11.53 -6.09 -17.05
N TYR A 39 10.41 -6.45 -16.46
CA TYR A 39 10.33 -6.87 -15.06
C TYR A 39 10.78 -8.32 -14.92
N ARG A 40 11.58 -8.57 -13.88
CA ARG A 40 12.05 -9.90 -13.52
C ARG A 40 11.03 -10.60 -12.63
N ALA A 41 10.68 -11.85 -12.97
CA ALA A 41 9.69 -12.63 -12.22
C ALA A 41 10.15 -13.00 -10.80
N ASP A 42 11.46 -13.03 -10.54
CA ASP A 42 12.03 -13.33 -9.23
C ASP A 42 12.25 -12.09 -8.35
N ALA A 43 11.94 -10.89 -8.86
CA ALA A 43 12.10 -9.63 -8.11
C ALA A 43 10.87 -9.26 -7.27
N LEU A 44 9.77 -10.02 -7.38
CA LEU A 44 8.51 -9.76 -6.69
C LEU A 44 8.00 -11.03 -6.02
N THR A 45 7.46 -10.89 -4.81
CA THR A 45 6.71 -11.95 -4.13
C THR A 45 5.38 -11.40 -3.61
N SER A 46 4.55 -12.26 -3.04
CA SER A 46 3.30 -11.89 -2.40
C SER A 46 3.23 -12.40 -0.96
N VAL A 47 2.47 -11.71 -0.11
CA VAL A 47 2.23 -12.13 1.28
C VAL A 47 1.70 -13.56 1.31
N ALA A 48 0.78 -13.89 0.39
CA ALA A 48 0.20 -15.22 0.33
C ALA A 48 1.18 -16.32 -0.03
N ARG A 49 2.24 -16.00 -0.79
CA ARG A 49 3.28 -16.96 -1.14
C ARG A 49 4.23 -17.24 0.01
N GLU A 50 4.52 -16.25 0.84
CA GLU A 50 5.55 -16.34 1.89
C GLU A 50 5.00 -16.59 3.29
N CYS A 51 3.72 -16.28 3.55
CA CYS A 51 3.14 -16.45 4.89
C CYS A 51 2.72 -17.90 5.20
N THR A 52 3.01 -18.31 6.43
CA THR A 52 2.46 -19.51 7.08
C THR A 52 1.91 -19.09 8.44
N PRO A 53 0.63 -19.30 8.81
CA PRO A 53 -0.45 -20.09 8.16
C PRO A 53 -1.00 -19.46 6.85
N PRO A 54 -1.93 -20.13 6.13
CA PRO A 54 -2.46 -19.65 4.84
C PRO A 54 -2.98 -18.22 4.91
N TYR A 55 -2.80 -17.49 3.81
CA TYR A 55 -3.25 -16.12 3.66
C TYR A 55 -4.73 -15.93 3.93
N ASP A 56 -5.02 -14.91 4.73
CA ASP A 56 -6.34 -14.37 4.97
C ASP A 56 -6.25 -12.85 4.92
N GLU A 57 -6.99 -12.24 4.00
CA GLU A 57 -7.00 -10.81 3.76
C GLU A 57 -7.48 -10.02 4.99
N ALA A 58 -8.51 -10.51 5.67
CA ALA A 58 -9.06 -9.85 6.85
C ALA A 58 -8.03 -9.80 7.98
N ARG A 59 -7.32 -10.92 8.19
CA ARG A 59 -6.21 -11.01 9.14
C ARG A 59 -5.04 -10.11 8.75
N LEU A 60 -4.64 -10.06 7.47
CA LEU A 60 -3.57 -9.18 7.02
C LEU A 60 -3.91 -7.72 7.33
N LEU A 61 -5.12 -7.27 7.01
CA LEU A 61 -5.57 -5.90 7.27
C LEU A 61 -5.57 -5.58 8.77
N ALA A 62 -6.07 -6.50 9.61
CA ALA A 62 -6.07 -6.33 11.05
C ALA A 62 -4.65 -6.18 11.61
N VAL A 63 -3.71 -7.02 11.17
CA VAL A 63 -2.30 -6.96 11.59
C VAL A 63 -1.65 -5.66 11.12
N LEU A 64 -1.84 -5.26 9.87
CA LEU A 64 -1.29 -4.00 9.34
C LEU A 64 -1.80 -2.80 10.13
N ALA A 65 -3.10 -2.74 10.42
CA ALA A 65 -3.69 -1.68 11.22
C ALA A 65 -3.11 -1.64 12.64
N GLU A 66 -3.00 -2.81 13.28
CA GLU A 66 -2.42 -2.91 14.63
C GLU A 66 -0.96 -2.48 14.66
N GLN A 67 -0.14 -2.94 13.71
CA GLN A 67 1.27 -2.56 13.66
C GLN A 67 1.44 -1.07 13.37
N LEU A 68 0.63 -0.50 12.46
CA LEU A 68 0.70 0.93 12.16
C LEU A 68 0.30 1.77 13.38
N ALA A 69 -0.72 1.35 14.16
CA ALA A 69 -1.12 2.04 15.37
C ALA A 69 -0.03 2.06 16.46
N ARG A 70 0.92 1.10 16.43
CA ARG A 70 2.06 1.07 17.36
C ARG A 70 3.16 2.08 17.00
N VAL A 71 3.27 2.46 15.73
CA VAL A 71 4.30 3.40 15.24
C VAL A 71 3.78 4.81 15.01
N VAL A 72 2.48 4.99 14.80
CA VAL A 72 1.86 6.30 14.62
C VAL A 72 1.32 6.80 15.96
N PRO A 73 1.85 7.88 16.54
CA PRO A 73 1.30 8.44 17.77
C PRO A 73 -0.17 8.86 17.56
N PRO A 74 -1.02 8.78 18.59
CA PRO A 74 -2.39 9.28 18.51
C PRO A 74 -2.38 10.71 17.98
N ARG A 75 -3.22 11.00 16.99
CA ARG A 75 -3.42 12.38 16.55
C ARG A 75 -4.02 13.16 17.71
N GLU A 76 -3.35 14.21 18.16
CA GLU A 76 -3.97 15.16 19.06
C GLU A 76 -5.17 15.78 18.32
N HIS A 77 -6.38 15.52 18.81
CA HIS A 77 -7.55 16.24 18.35
C HIS A 77 -7.38 17.69 18.82
N HIS A 78 -6.96 18.57 17.91
CA HIS A 78 -7.13 20.01 18.10
C HIS A 78 -8.60 20.34 17.78
N PRO A 79 -9.42 20.77 18.76
CA PRO A 79 -10.85 21.03 18.55
C PRO A 79 -11.14 22.30 17.71
N GLU A 80 -10.16 22.82 16.98
CA GLU A 80 -10.21 24.11 16.30
C GLU A 80 -10.19 23.90 14.77
N HIS A 81 -11.20 23.21 14.22
CA HIS A 81 -11.50 23.33 12.79
C HIS A 81 -12.87 23.97 12.61
N THR A 82 -12.77 25.30 12.62
CA THR A 82 -13.65 26.37 12.18
C THR A 82 -14.66 25.96 11.10
N HIS A 83 -15.93 26.22 11.42
CA HIS A 83 -17.05 26.59 10.53
C HIS A 83 -16.62 26.84 9.06
N HIS A 84 -16.88 25.88 8.16
CA HIS A 84 -16.95 26.20 6.74
C HIS A 84 -18.19 27.09 6.54
N GLY A 85 -17.96 28.34 6.14
CA GLY A 85 -19.03 29.25 5.76
C GLY A 85 -19.81 28.66 4.57
N SER A 86 -21.13 28.57 4.72
CA SER A 86 -22.03 28.39 3.58
C SER A 86 -21.85 29.56 2.63
N ALA A 87 -21.59 29.23 1.36
CA ALA A 87 -21.91 30.11 0.23
C ALA A 87 -23.43 30.17 0.02
#